data_AF-A0A2B0Y3D0-F1
#
_entry.id   AF-A0A2B0Y3D0-F1
#
_cell.length_a   1.000
_cell.length_b   1.000
_cell.length_c   1.000
_cell.angle_alpha   90.00
_cell.angle_beta   90.00
_cell.angle_gamma   90.00
#
_symmetry.space_group_name_H-M   'P 1'
#
loop_
_entity.id
_entity.type
_entity.pdbx_description
1 polymer ?
#
loop_
_entity_poly.entity_id
_entity_poly.type
_entity_poly.pdbx_seq_one_letter_code
_entity_poly.pdbx_strand_id
1 'polypeptide(L)' 'MNIIEEKVKKYNQVKIDLMKIAQCIDYCNEDEREIYQDIALNYSKYLKCIQESIEKIYGIDLCNCCTLPKE' A
#
# COMPACT_ATOMS: atom_id res chain seq x y z
N MET A 1 13.87 -6.77 -19.52
CA MET A 1 12.64 -6.45 -18.75
C MET A 1 12.73 -5.00 -18.31
N ASN A 2 11.65 -4.23 -18.38
CA ASN A 2 11.70 -2.79 -18.12
C ASN A 2 11.66 -2.53 -16.60
N ILE A 3 12.68 -1.88 -16.03
CA ILE A 3 12.85 -1.71 -14.57
C ILE A 3 11.64 -0.97 -13.95
N ILE A 4 11.05 -0.01 -14.67
CA ILE A 4 9.86 0.70 -14.20
C ILE A 4 8.65 -0.24 -14.07
N GLU A 5 8.51 -1.19 -15.00
CA GLU A 5 7.40 -2.13 -15.01
C GLU A 5 7.47 -3.08 -13.80
N GLU A 6 8.67 -3.55 -13.45
CA GLU A 6 8.88 -4.37 -12.24
C GLU A 6 8.56 -3.60 -10.96
N LYS A 7 8.96 -2.33 -10.88
CA LYS A 7 8.64 -1.48 -9.73
C LYS A 7 7.14 -1.22 -9.61
N VAL A 8 6.47 -0.94 -10.73
CA VAL A 8 5.00 -0.76 -10.75
C VAL A 8 4.27 -2.06 -10.41
N LYS A 9 4.75 -3.22 -10.87
CA LYS A 9 4.21 -4.54 -10.47
C LYS A 9 4.33 -4.73 -8.95
N LYS A 10 5.49 -4.41 -8.37
CA LYS A 10 5.69 -4.48 -6.92
C LYS A 10 4.77 -3.52 -6.17
N TYR A 11 4.65 -2.28 -6.62
CA TYR A 11 3.71 -1.30 -6.07
C TYR A 11 2.27 -1.85 -6.06
N ASN A 12 1.81 -2.38 -7.19
CA ASN A 12 0.46 -2.94 -7.31
C ASN A 12 0.26 -4.19 -6.44
N GLN A 13 1.27 -5.05 -6.28
CA GLN A 13 1.19 -6.20 -5.39
C GLN A 13 1.02 -5.77 -3.94
N VAL A 14 1.82 -4.82 -3.46
CA VAL A 14 1.70 -4.27 -2.09
C VAL A 14 0.32 -3.64 -1.89
N LYS A 15 -0.23 -2.97 -2.91
CA LYS A 15 -1.58 -2.40 -2.87
C LYS A 15 -2.65 -3.48 -2.72
N ILE A 16 -2.56 -4.57 -3.48
CA ILE A 16 -3.47 -5.72 -3.38
C ILE A 16 -3.39 -6.36 -1.99
N ASP A 17 -2.18 -6.55 -1.47
CA ASP A 17 -1.99 -7.18 -0.16
C ASP A 17 -2.55 -6.29 0.96
N LEU A 18 -2.33 -4.97 0.89
CA LEU A 18 -2.94 -4.01 1.81
C LEU A 18 -4.47 -4.11 1.79
N MET A 19 -5.09 -4.21 0.61
CA MET A 19 -6.55 -4.36 0.50
C MET A 19 -7.04 -5.65 1.16
N LYS A 20 -6.31 -6.76 1.01
CA LYS A 20 -6.66 -8.03 1.66
C LYS A 20 -6.54 -7.96 3.18
N ILE A 21 -5.47 -7.35 3.69
CA ILE A 21 -5.27 -7.15 5.14
C ILE A 21 -6.38 -6.25 5.70
N ALA A 22 -6.71 -5.17 4.99
CA ALA A 22 -7.78 -4.28 5.39
C ALA A 22 -9.13 -5.01 5.48
N GLN A 23 -9.42 -5.91 4.55
CA GLN A 23 -10.61 -6.77 4.62
C GLN A 23 -10.59 -7.70 5.83
N CYS A 24 -9.42 -8.21 6.26
CA CYS A 24 -9.33 -9.03 7.47
C CYS A 24 -9.79 -8.29 8.73
N ILE A 25 -9.60 -6.96 8.81
CA ILE A 25 -10.03 -6.13 9.95
C ILE A 25 -11.56 -6.15 10.13
N ASP A 26 -12.31 -6.37 9.04
CA ASP A 26 -13.77 -6.39 9.08
C ASP A 26 -14.34 -7.72 9.61
N TYR A 27 -13.55 -8.81 9.56
CA TYR A 27 -14.01 -10.16 9.91
C TYR A 27 -13.22 -10.83 11.04
N CYS A 28 -12.11 -10.24 11.49
CA CYS A 28 -11.31 -10.77 12.59
C CYS A 28 -12.03 -10.60 13.94
N ASN A 29 -11.58 -11.35 14.94
CA ASN A 29 -12.01 -11.11 16.32
C ASN A 29 -11.31 -9.85 16.89
N GLU A 30 -11.74 -9.42 18.07
CA GLU A 30 -11.24 -8.18 18.70
C GLU A 30 -9.75 -8.27 19.06
N ASP A 31 -9.29 -9.46 19.49
CA ASP A 31 -7.90 -9.72 19.87
C ASP A 31 -6.93 -9.64 18.67
N GLU A 32 -7.38 -10.04 17.48
CA GLU A 32 -6.61 -9.99 16.24
C GLU A 32 -6.69 -8.63 15.54
N ARG A 33 -7.66 -7.80 15.91
CA ARG A 33 -7.95 -6.55 15.20
C ARG A 33 -6.79 -5.57 15.23
N GLU A 34 -6.18 -5.39 16.41
CA GLU A 34 -5.02 -4.52 16.58
C GLU A 34 -3.86 -4.99 15.70
N ILE A 35 -3.62 -6.30 15.64
CA ILE A 35 -2.58 -6.91 14.80
C ILE A 35 -2.82 -6.59 13.32
N TYR A 36 -4.04 -6.82 12.82
CA TYR A 36 -4.35 -6.54 11.42
C TYR A 36 -4.30 -5.04 11.09
N GLN A 37 -4.70 -4.17 12.02
CA GLN A 37 -4.58 -2.71 11.88
C GLN A 37 -3.11 -2.27 11.78
N ASP A 38 -2.24 -2.82 12.65
CA ASP A 38 -0.80 -2.53 12.61
C ASP A 38 -0.14 -3.01 11.32
N ILE A 39 -0.51 -4.21 10.85
CA ILE A 39 -0.04 -4.72 9.57
C ILE A 39 -0.50 -3.80 8.43
N ALA A 40 -1.78 -3.41 8.40
CA ALA A 40 -2.31 -2.50 7.38
C ALA A 40 -1.58 -1.16 7.40
N LEU A 41 -1.30 -0.60 8.58
CA LEU A 41 -0.57 0.65 8.73
C LEU A 41 0.86 0.52 8.16
N ASN A 42 1.57 -0.57 8.46
CA ASN A 42 2.91 -0.81 7.93
C ASN A 42 2.92 -0.97 6.40
N TYR A 43 1.96 -1.71 5.84
CA TYR A 43 1.80 -1.84 4.39
C TYR A 43 1.48 -0.51 3.72
N SER A 44 0.65 0.35 4.33
CA SER A 44 0.32 1.68 3.80
C SER A 44 1.56 2.60 3.72
N LYS A 45 2.40 2.59 4.77
CA LYS A 45 3.68 3.33 4.78
C LYS A 45 4.61 2.81 3.70
N TYR A 46 4.74 1.49 3.56
CA TYR A 46 5.59 0.89 2.55
C TYR A 46 5.12 1.20 1.12
N LEU A 47 3.80 1.15 0.88
CA LEU A 47 3.20 1.50 -0.40
C LEU A 47 3.52 2.94 -0.79
N LYS A 48 3.39 3.88 0.16
CA LYS A 48 3.73 5.29 -0.03
C LYS A 48 5.22 5.47 -0.37
N CYS A 49 6.13 4.79 0.33
CA CYS A 49 7.56 4.85 0.03
C CYS A 49 7.89 4.36 -1.39
N ILE A 50 7.24 3.27 -1.85
CA ILE A 50 7.42 2.78 -3.23
C ILE A 50 6.89 3.80 -4.22
N GLN A 51 5.70 4.36 -3.98
CA GLN A 51 5.10 5.38 -4.82
C GLN A 51 6.03 6.58 -5.00
N GLU A 52 6.43 7.21 -3.89
CA GLU A 52 7.31 8.38 -3.90
C GLU A 52 8.64 8.07 -4.60
N SER A 53 9.17 6.86 -4.45
CA SER A 53 10.39 6.43 -5.12
C SER A 53 10.21 6.32 -6.64
N ILE A 54 9.09 5.75 -7.12
CA ILE A 54 8.81 5.64 -8.56
C ILE A 54 8.59 7.04 -9.15
N GLU A 55 7.74 7.85 -8.52
CA GLU A 55 7.42 9.20 -8.99
C GLU A 55 8.68 10.07 -9.07
N LYS A 56 9.54 10.04 -8.04
CA LYS A 56 10.81 10.78 -8.02
C LYS A 56 11.82 10.32 -9.07
N ILE A 57 11.93 9.02 -9.32
CA ILE A 57 12.94 8.47 -10.24
C ILE A 57 12.53 8.64 -11.70
N TYR A 58 11.24 8.46 -12.01
CA TYR A 58 10.75 8.42 -13.39
C TYR A 58 9.96 9.66 -13.81
N GLY A 59 9.68 10.59 -12.89
CA GLY A 59 8.94 11.82 -13.18
C GLY A 59 7.50 11.57 -13.62
N ILE A 60 6.88 10.51 -13.11
CA ILE A 60 5.48 10.16 -13.36
C ILE A 60 4.66 10.38 -12.10
N ASP A 61 3.33 10.47 -12.25
CA ASP A 61 2.39 10.43 -11.13
C ASP A 61 1.67 9.08 -11.13
N LEU A 62 1.66 8.40 -9.99
CA LEU A 62 0.86 7.19 -9.78
C LEU A 62 -0.50 7.56 -9.16
N CYS A 63 -1.53 6.72 -9.36
CA CYS A 63 -2.88 7.03 -8.88
C CYS A 63 -2.90 7.23 -7.36
N ASN A 64 -3.32 8.42 -6.93
CA ASN A 64 -3.47 8.85 -5.53
C ASN A 64 -4.81 8.44 -4.90
N CYS A 65 -5.50 7.48 -5.50
CA CYS A 65 -6.89 7.10 -5.18
C CYS A 65 -7.06 6.48 -3.78
N CYS A 66 -5.98 6.35 -2.99
CA CYS A 66 -5.95 5.76 -1.66
C CYS A 66 -5.35 6.70 -0.61
N THR A 67 -5.30 8.01 -0.87
CA THR A 67 -4.85 8.98 0.14
C THR A 67 -5.91 9.09 1.24
N LEU A 68 -5.53 8.73 2.47
CA LEU A 68 -6.32 9.06 3.66
C LEU A 68 -6.50 10.60 3.68
N PRO A 69 -7.68 11.10 4.08
CA PRO A 69 -7.87 12.54 4.24
C PRO A 69 -6.76 13.11 5.11
N LYS A 70 -6.15 14.21 4.67
CA LYS A 70 -5.26 14.99 5.54
C LYS A 70 -6.17 15.69 6.55
N GLU A 71 -6.03 15.35 7.84
CA GLU A 71 -6.58 16.16 8.94
C GLU A 71 -5.94 17.55 8.99
#